data_AF-A0A0H3LUS1-F1
#
_entry.id   AF-A0A0H3LUS1-F1
#
_cell.length_a   1.000
_cell.length_b   1.000
_cell.length_c   1.000
_cell.angle_alpha   90.00
_cell.angle_beta   90.00
_cell.angle_gamma   90.00
#
_symmetry.space_group_name_H-M   'P 1'
#
loop_
_entity.id
_entity.type
_entity.pdbx_description
1 polymer ?
#
loop_
_entity_poly.entity_id
_entity_poly.type
_entity_poly.pdbx_seq_one_letter_code
_entity_poly.pdbx_strand_id
1 'polypeptide(L)'
;MFIQLFLFFVLGVATTSWLLVLFSPLIWRRALHFAHKAVSTQIPLSLTEIQANQDILCAQHAVELVRNEQKYESLQKKYAQQKIQLSQATEKLYRLCLPTQGTSYSPHKKETTSIKNENSTLATNTFIMEIKTMREKIAHYQQRLQEIQSDEFNAAANHQLLYKLREETKDLAATLAAQIALQEGESSPISILIENSKSKNDLASRIRKKITCIKKKSLP
;
A
#
# COMPACT_ATOMS: atom_id res chain seq x y z
N MET A 1 35.91 64.96 9.85
CA MET A 1 36.38 63.65 10.36
C MET A 1 35.38 62.52 10.11
N PHE A 2 34.06 62.73 10.25
CA PHE A 2 33.04 61.68 10.02
C PHE A 2 32.99 61.11 8.59
N ILE A 3 33.14 61.96 7.55
CA ILE A 3 33.16 61.50 6.15
C ILE A 3 34.29 60.48 5.89
N GLN A 4 35.47 60.70 6.46
CA GLN A 4 36.61 59.80 6.28
C GLN A 4 36.36 58.44 6.92
N LEU A 5 35.80 58.42 8.15
CA LEU A 5 35.38 57.18 8.80
C LEU A 5 34.34 56.42 7.98
N PHE A 6 33.37 57.15 7.42
CA PHE A 6 32.31 56.57 6.61
C PHE A 6 32.86 55.93 5.32
N LEU A 7 33.82 56.57 4.64
CA LEU A 7 34.49 55.97 3.47
C LEU A 7 35.22 54.67 3.83
N PHE A 8 35.99 54.66 4.93
CA PHE A 8 36.68 53.45 5.38
C PHE A 8 35.71 52.33 5.76
N PHE A 9 34.57 52.67 6.35
CA PHE A 9 33.53 51.71 6.71
C PHE A 9 32.94 51.04 5.46
N VAL A 10 32.53 51.82 4.47
CA VAL A 10 31.98 51.28 3.21
C VAL A 10 33.02 50.43 2.49
N LEU A 11 34.28 50.88 2.46
CA LEU A 11 35.36 50.13 1.85
C LEU A 11 35.60 48.79 2.56
N GLY A 12 35.60 48.78 3.90
CA GLY A 12 35.76 47.56 4.68
C GLY A 12 34.64 46.54 4.46
N VAL A 13 33.38 47.00 4.40
CA VAL A 13 32.24 46.12 4.11
C VAL A 13 32.32 45.58 2.69
N ALA A 14 32.67 46.43 1.71
CA ALA A 14 32.84 46.02 0.32
C ALA A 14 33.95 44.95 0.18
N THR A 15 35.12 45.16 0.80
CA THR A 15 36.24 44.22 0.75
C THR A 15 35.91 42.90 1.45
N THR A 16 35.26 42.95 2.60
CA THR A 16 34.90 41.72 3.36
C THR A 16 33.84 40.91 2.60
N SER A 17 32.83 41.57 2.04
CA SER A 17 31.81 40.92 1.20
C SER A 17 32.44 40.26 -0.03
N TRP A 18 33.34 40.97 -0.71
CA TRP A 18 34.07 40.45 -1.85
C TRP A 18 34.89 39.20 -1.48
N LEU A 19 35.63 39.25 -0.38
CA LEU A 19 36.37 38.09 0.13
C LEU A 19 35.43 36.94 0.47
N LEU A 20 34.31 37.20 1.14
CA LEU A 20 33.36 36.16 1.54
C LEU A 20 32.79 35.42 0.33
N VAL A 21 32.46 36.14 -0.74
CA VAL A 21 32.00 35.55 -2.01
C VAL A 21 33.09 34.70 -2.65
N LEU A 22 34.34 35.16 -2.66
CA LEU A 22 35.49 34.42 -3.18
C LEU A 22 35.80 33.16 -2.37
N PHE A 23 35.68 33.23 -1.04
CA PHE A 23 35.99 32.13 -0.14
C PHE A 23 34.84 31.12 -0.04
N SER A 24 33.59 31.53 -0.18
CA SER A 24 32.40 30.66 -0.15
C SER A 24 32.56 29.33 -0.92
N PRO A 25 32.96 29.31 -2.21
CA PRO A 25 33.15 28.06 -2.95
C PRO A 25 34.32 27.22 -2.45
N LEU A 26 35.37 27.84 -1.86
CA LEU A 26 36.53 27.12 -1.34
C LEU A 26 36.20 26.37 -0.05
N ILE A 27 35.50 27.03 0.89
CA ILE A 27 35.08 26.37 2.14
C ILE A 27 34.01 25.31 1.82
N TRP A 28 33.07 25.60 0.90
CA TRP A 28 32.03 24.66 0.52
C TRP A 28 32.59 23.36 -0.08
N ARG A 29 33.58 23.46 -0.98
CA ARG A 29 34.25 22.27 -1.54
C ARG A 29 34.94 21.43 -0.48
N ARG A 30 35.58 22.07 0.51
CA ARG A 30 36.29 21.37 1.59
C ARG A 30 35.32 20.71 2.57
N ALA A 31 34.26 21.42 2.95
CA ALA A 31 33.20 20.91 3.81
C ALA A 31 32.45 19.73 3.16
N LEU A 32 32.12 19.84 1.86
CA LEU A 32 31.49 18.76 1.11
C LEU A 32 32.37 17.52 1.03
N HIS A 33 33.69 17.67 0.86
CA HIS A 33 34.60 16.52 0.83
C HIS A 33 34.61 15.76 2.16
N PHE A 34 34.62 16.49 3.29
CA PHE A 34 34.51 15.86 4.62
C PHE A 34 33.12 15.27 4.87
N ALA A 35 32.05 15.94 4.44
CA ALA A 35 30.69 15.41 4.52
C ALA A 35 30.55 14.12 3.69
N HIS A 36 31.08 14.09 2.46
CA HIS A 36 31.12 12.88 1.64
C HIS A 36 31.89 11.76 2.33
N LYS A 37 33.06 12.05 2.91
CA LYS A 37 33.85 11.01 3.60
C LYS A 37 33.13 10.48 4.86
N ALA A 38 32.47 11.35 5.63
CA ALA A 38 31.71 10.96 6.81
C ALA A 38 30.42 10.19 6.45
N VAL A 39 29.72 10.63 5.41
CA VAL A 39 28.53 9.97 4.88
C VAL A 39 28.89 8.62 4.27
N SER A 40 30.01 8.50 3.55
CA SER A 40 30.50 7.20 3.04
C SER A 40 30.89 6.22 4.14
N THR A 41 31.24 6.69 5.35
CA THR A 41 31.48 5.81 6.51
C THR A 41 30.20 5.47 7.30
N GLN A 42 29.15 6.29 7.17
CA GLN A 42 27.91 6.15 7.94
C GLN A 42 26.73 5.60 7.12
N ILE A 43 26.82 5.57 5.79
CA ILE A 43 25.88 4.87 4.90
C ILE A 43 26.53 3.53 4.52
N PRO A 44 26.24 2.44 5.25
CA PRO A 44 26.70 1.11 4.89
C PRO A 44 25.77 0.55 3.80
N LEU A 45 25.84 1.08 2.58
CA LEU A 45 25.23 0.42 1.43
C LEU A 45 26.25 0.46 0.31
N SER A 46 27.10 -0.56 0.29
CA SER A 46 27.96 -0.82 -0.86
C SER A 46 27.07 -1.15 -2.08
N LEU A 47 27.51 -0.84 -3.30
CA LEU A 47 26.70 -1.06 -4.52
C LEU A 47 26.19 -2.51 -4.64
N THR A 48 26.95 -3.49 -4.13
CA THR A 48 26.54 -4.90 -4.15
C THR A 48 25.37 -5.18 -3.21
N GLU A 49 25.22 -4.43 -2.14
CA GLU A 49 24.12 -4.58 -1.18
C GLU A 49 22.83 -3.91 -1.67
N ILE A 50 22.95 -2.80 -2.41
CA ILE A 50 21.83 -2.20 -3.14
C ILE A 50 21.32 -3.19 -4.20
N GLN A 51 22.23 -3.80 -4.94
CA GLN A 51 21.88 -4.82 -5.94
C GLN A 51 21.28 -6.07 -5.29
N ALA A 52 21.85 -6.56 -4.18
CA ALA A 52 21.28 -7.70 -3.45
C ALA A 52 19.87 -7.41 -2.93
N ASN A 53 19.60 -6.20 -2.43
CA ASN A 53 18.25 -5.81 -2.01
C ASN A 53 17.28 -5.80 -3.20
N GLN A 54 17.72 -5.32 -4.36
CA GLN A 54 16.93 -5.37 -5.59
C GLN A 54 16.63 -6.81 -6.01
N ASP A 55 17.61 -7.71 -5.94
CA ASP A 55 17.43 -9.12 -6.26
C ASP A 55 16.45 -9.80 -5.28
N ILE A 56 16.51 -9.47 -3.99
CA ILE A 56 15.55 -9.94 -2.98
C ILE A 56 14.13 -9.45 -3.28
N LEU A 57 13.97 -8.17 -3.64
CA LEU A 57 12.67 -7.59 -4.04
C LEU A 57 12.10 -8.28 -5.28
N CYS A 58 12.93 -8.53 -6.30
CA CYS A 58 12.54 -9.27 -7.49
C CYS A 58 12.11 -10.71 -7.14
N ALA A 59 12.85 -11.39 -6.26
CA ALA A 59 12.52 -12.74 -5.82
C ALA A 59 11.20 -12.80 -5.05
N GLN A 60 10.95 -11.85 -4.14
CA GLN A 60 9.69 -11.76 -3.39
C GLN A 60 8.50 -11.58 -4.34
N HIS A 61 8.62 -10.68 -5.32
CA HIS A 61 7.55 -10.44 -6.28
C HIS A 61 7.26 -11.68 -7.14
N ALA A 62 8.30 -12.38 -7.60
CA ALA A 62 8.14 -13.62 -8.36
C ALA A 62 7.43 -14.72 -7.55
N VAL A 63 7.79 -14.89 -6.27
CA VAL A 63 7.16 -15.86 -5.38
C VAL A 63 5.70 -15.51 -5.11
N GLU A 64 5.38 -14.23 -4.89
CA GLU A 64 4.01 -13.77 -4.69
C GLU A 64 3.13 -14.01 -5.92
N LEU A 65 3.67 -13.76 -7.13
CA LEU A 65 2.98 -14.01 -8.39
C LEU A 65 2.58 -15.49 -8.51
N VAL A 66 3.54 -16.40 -8.37
CA VAL A 66 3.31 -17.86 -8.47
C VAL A 66 2.34 -18.34 -7.38
N ARG A 67 2.47 -17.82 -6.15
CA ARG A 67 1.57 -18.16 -5.04
C ARG A 67 0.14 -17.71 -5.32
N ASN A 68 -0.06 -16.55 -5.94
CA ASN A 68 -1.38 -16.05 -6.30
C ASN A 68 -1.98 -16.85 -7.47
N GLU A 69 -1.18 -17.18 -8.48
CA GLU A 69 -1.59 -18.03 -9.60
C GLU A 69 -2.02 -19.42 -9.11
N GLN A 70 -1.24 -20.06 -8.23
CA GLN A 70 -1.60 -21.34 -7.65
C GLN A 70 -2.92 -21.30 -6.86
N LYS A 71 -3.16 -20.20 -6.11
CA LYS A 71 -4.45 -20.00 -5.44
C LYS A 71 -5.58 -19.91 -6.46
N TYR A 72 -5.41 -19.11 -7.51
CA TYR A 72 -6.40 -18.96 -8.58
C TYR A 72 -6.75 -20.31 -9.22
N GLU A 73 -5.75 -21.09 -9.62
CA GLU A 73 -5.90 -22.45 -10.16
C GLU A 73 -6.66 -23.37 -9.19
N SER A 74 -6.35 -23.31 -7.90
CA SER A 74 -7.04 -24.12 -6.88
C SER A 74 -8.51 -23.73 -6.73
N LEU A 75 -8.83 -22.44 -6.80
CA LEU A 75 -10.20 -21.94 -6.77
C LEU A 75 -10.95 -22.35 -8.03
N GLN A 76 -10.30 -22.24 -9.20
CA GLN A 76 -10.87 -22.62 -10.48
C GLN A 76 -11.20 -24.12 -10.53
N LYS A 77 -10.30 -24.98 -10.04
CA LYS A 77 -10.56 -26.43 -9.92
C LYS A 77 -11.75 -26.72 -9.01
N LYS A 78 -11.83 -26.07 -7.84
CA LYS A 78 -12.98 -26.20 -6.93
C LYS A 78 -14.29 -25.75 -7.60
N TYR A 79 -14.27 -24.64 -8.32
CA TYR A 79 -15.43 -24.13 -9.03
C TYR A 79 -15.88 -25.06 -10.16
N ALA A 80 -14.93 -25.58 -10.95
CA ALA A 80 -15.23 -26.57 -12.00
C ALA A 80 -15.85 -27.84 -11.39
N GLN A 81 -15.32 -28.32 -10.26
CA GLN A 81 -15.87 -29.47 -9.56
C GLN A 81 -17.30 -29.20 -9.04
N GLN A 82 -17.55 -28.03 -8.45
CA GLN A 82 -18.89 -27.62 -8.02
C GLN A 82 -19.86 -27.53 -9.19
N LYS A 83 -19.42 -26.99 -10.33
CA LYS A 83 -20.23 -26.91 -11.56
C LYS A 83 -20.59 -28.30 -12.09
N ILE A 84 -19.65 -29.26 -12.06
CA ILE A 84 -19.90 -30.65 -12.44
C ILE A 84 -20.89 -31.31 -11.47
N GLN A 85 -20.76 -31.08 -10.17
CA GLN A 85 -21.71 -31.61 -9.19
C GLN A 85 -23.11 -31.04 -9.36
N LEU A 86 -23.22 -29.73 -9.62
CA LEU A 86 -24.48 -29.07 -9.97
C LEU A 86 -25.06 -29.64 -11.25
N SER A 87 -24.26 -29.82 -12.31
CA SER A 87 -24.75 -30.40 -13.58
C SER A 87 -25.26 -31.83 -13.38
N GLN A 88 -24.55 -32.64 -12.59
CA GLN A 88 -24.97 -34.00 -12.23
C GLN A 88 -26.25 -34.00 -11.38
N ALA A 89 -26.35 -33.09 -10.41
CA ALA A 89 -27.56 -32.94 -9.59
C ALA A 89 -28.76 -32.50 -10.45
N THR A 90 -28.56 -31.55 -11.36
CA THR A 90 -29.59 -31.15 -12.32
C THR A 90 -29.97 -32.29 -13.25
N GLU A 91 -29.01 -33.09 -13.76
CA GLU A 91 -29.32 -34.26 -14.59
C GLU A 91 -30.16 -35.28 -13.83
N LYS A 92 -29.83 -35.54 -12.55
CA LYS A 92 -30.62 -36.42 -11.68
C LYS A 92 -32.04 -35.87 -11.46
N LEU A 93 -32.19 -34.57 -11.25
CA LEU A 93 -33.50 -33.91 -11.14
C LEU A 93 -34.30 -34.02 -12.44
N TYR A 94 -33.67 -33.78 -13.59
CA TYR A 94 -34.31 -33.96 -14.90
C TYR A 94 -34.74 -35.42 -15.11
N ARG A 95 -33.92 -36.40 -14.75
CA ARG A 95 -34.29 -37.83 -14.83
C ARG A 95 -35.42 -38.23 -13.89
N LEU A 96 -35.52 -37.63 -12.69
CA LEU A 96 -36.66 -37.87 -11.78
C LEU A 96 -37.96 -37.20 -12.26
N CYS A 97 -37.85 -36.08 -12.99
CA CYS A 97 -39.00 -35.26 -13.39
C CYS A 97 -39.58 -35.63 -14.77
N LEU A 98 -38.93 -36.53 -15.52
CA LEU A 98 -39.36 -36.95 -16.87
C LEU A 98 -39.98 -38.36 -16.85
N PRO A 99 -41.31 -38.50 -17.08
CA PRO A 99 -41.89 -39.74 -17.56
C PRO A 99 -41.52 -39.94 -19.04
N THR A 100 -41.14 -41.18 -19.37
CA THR A 100 -40.72 -41.71 -20.67
C THR A 100 -41.46 -41.16 -21.90
N GLN A 101 -40.73 -40.48 -22.80
CA GLN A 101 -40.84 -40.48 -24.29
C GLN A 101 -39.59 -39.74 -24.79
N GLY A 102 -38.82 -40.11 -25.82
CA GLY A 102 -39.07 -40.89 -27.02
C GLY A 102 -38.25 -40.22 -28.15
N THR A 103 -37.12 -40.83 -28.48
CA THR A 103 -36.43 -40.88 -29.80
C THR A 103 -36.11 -39.62 -30.63
N SER A 104 -34.85 -39.62 -31.09
CA SER A 104 -34.35 -39.15 -32.40
C SER A 104 -33.99 -37.67 -32.53
N TYR A 105 -32.76 -37.37 -32.96
CA TYR A 105 -32.50 -36.49 -34.12
C TYR A 105 -31.01 -36.58 -34.57
N SER A 106 -30.85 -36.92 -35.85
CA SER A 106 -29.62 -37.01 -36.63
C SER A 106 -29.14 -35.62 -37.09
N PRO A 107 -27.83 -35.38 -37.29
CA PRO A 107 -27.31 -34.11 -37.77
C PRO A 107 -27.23 -34.07 -39.31
N HIS A 108 -27.98 -33.18 -39.96
CA HIS A 108 -27.78 -32.87 -41.37
C HIS A 108 -27.74 -31.36 -41.65
N LYS A 109 -26.73 -30.98 -42.45
CA LYS A 109 -26.43 -29.68 -43.06
C LYS A 109 -27.63 -28.86 -43.53
N LYS A 110 -27.50 -27.52 -43.49
CA LYS A 110 -27.34 -26.62 -44.68
C LYS A 110 -27.27 -25.14 -44.28
N GLU A 111 -26.44 -24.40 -45.01
CA GLU A 111 -26.36 -22.94 -45.03
C GLU A 111 -27.72 -22.29 -45.35
N THR A 112 -27.97 -21.09 -44.84
CA THR A 112 -28.27 -19.88 -45.63
C THR A 112 -28.32 -18.68 -44.70
N THR A 113 -27.66 -17.62 -45.17
CA THR A 113 -27.61 -16.25 -44.65
C THR A 113 -28.96 -15.61 -44.36
N SER A 114 -28.92 -14.66 -43.42
CA SER A 114 -29.95 -13.74 -42.95
C SER A 114 -30.81 -14.26 -41.78
N ILE A 115 -31.07 -13.35 -40.84
CA ILE A 115 -31.72 -13.54 -39.53
C ILE A 115 -30.75 -13.95 -38.39
N LYS A 116 -29.86 -13.02 -38.00
CA LYS A 116 -29.47 -12.80 -36.58
C LYS A 116 -28.76 -11.45 -36.39
N ASN A 117 -29.36 -10.36 -36.87
CA ASN A 117 -28.72 -9.03 -36.84
C ASN A 117 -29.10 -8.16 -35.63
N GLU A 118 -29.97 -8.62 -34.73
CA GLU A 118 -30.39 -7.82 -33.56
C GLU A 118 -29.61 -8.19 -32.30
N ASN A 119 -29.29 -9.48 -32.12
CA ASN A 119 -28.55 -9.94 -30.94
C ASN A 119 -27.05 -9.58 -31.02
N SER A 120 -26.48 -9.53 -32.23
CA SER A 120 -25.10 -9.10 -32.45
C SER A 120 -24.95 -7.60 -32.27
N THR A 121 -25.90 -6.79 -32.78
CA THR A 121 -25.89 -5.34 -32.66
C THR A 121 -26.13 -4.91 -31.21
N LEU A 122 -27.04 -5.56 -30.48
CA LEU A 122 -27.23 -5.33 -29.05
C LEU A 122 -25.96 -5.66 -28.26
N ALA A 123 -25.34 -6.82 -28.52
CA ALA A 123 -24.08 -7.21 -27.87
C ALA A 123 -22.95 -6.23 -28.18
N THR A 124 -22.78 -5.79 -29.44
CA THR A 124 -21.77 -4.79 -29.79
C THR A 124 -22.04 -3.43 -29.16
N ASN A 125 -23.31 -3.02 -29.04
CA ASN A 125 -23.66 -1.78 -28.36
C ASN A 125 -23.39 -1.87 -26.84
N THR A 126 -23.64 -3.01 -26.21
CA THR A 126 -23.27 -3.27 -24.81
C THR A 126 -21.75 -3.19 -24.62
N PHE A 127 -20.96 -3.83 -25.48
CA PHE A 127 -19.50 -3.75 -25.40
C PHE A 127 -18.96 -2.35 -25.68
N ILE A 128 -19.54 -1.60 -26.63
CA ILE A 128 -19.16 -0.21 -26.89
C ILE A 128 -19.44 0.68 -25.67
N MET A 129 -20.58 0.47 -25.02
CA MET A 129 -20.92 1.17 -23.77
C MET A 129 -19.92 0.81 -22.66
N GLU A 130 -19.57 -0.46 -22.49
CA GLU A 130 -18.57 -0.88 -21.51
C GLU A 130 -17.20 -0.25 -21.78
N ILE A 131 -16.73 -0.26 -23.03
CA ILE A 131 -15.46 0.37 -23.43
C ILE A 131 -15.49 1.88 -23.14
N LYS A 132 -16.62 2.54 -23.40
CA LYS A 132 -16.80 3.96 -23.08
C LYS A 132 -16.71 4.21 -21.58
N THR A 133 -17.40 3.41 -20.76
CA THR A 133 -17.34 3.53 -19.30
C THR A 133 -15.95 3.25 -18.74
N MET A 134 -15.21 2.29 -19.33
CA MET A 134 -13.84 2.00 -18.93
C MET A 134 -12.90 3.13 -19.31
N ARG A 135 -13.06 3.76 -20.48
CA ARG A 135 -12.28 4.94 -20.87
C ARG A 135 -12.53 6.12 -19.94
N GLU A 136 -13.79 6.37 -19.57
CA GLU A 136 -14.14 7.42 -18.59
C GLU A 136 -13.52 7.13 -17.22
N LYS A 137 -13.54 5.88 -16.76
CA LYS A 137 -12.86 5.46 -15.53
C LYS A 137 -11.35 5.68 -15.60
N ILE A 138 -10.71 5.29 -16.70
CA ILE A 138 -9.26 5.49 -16.90
C ILE A 138 -8.91 6.97 -16.87
N ALA A 139 -9.68 7.82 -17.56
CA ALA A 139 -9.49 9.27 -17.52
C ALA A 139 -9.69 9.85 -16.11
N HIS A 140 -10.71 9.39 -15.38
CA HIS A 140 -10.95 9.77 -13.99
C HIS A 140 -9.79 9.37 -13.07
N TYR A 141 -9.25 8.15 -13.22
CA TYR A 141 -8.09 7.72 -12.44
C TYR A 141 -6.82 8.48 -12.82
N GLN A 142 -6.62 8.79 -14.10
CA GLN A 142 -5.49 9.60 -14.55
C GLN A 142 -5.56 11.02 -13.99
N GLN A 143 -6.75 11.63 -13.99
CA GLN A 143 -6.98 12.95 -13.38
C GLN A 143 -6.71 12.90 -11.87
N ARG A 144 -7.17 11.85 -11.17
CA ARG A 144 -6.92 11.68 -9.74
C ARG A 144 -5.44 11.47 -9.42
N LEU A 145 -4.70 10.74 -10.27
CA LEU A 145 -3.25 10.60 -10.11
C LEU A 145 -2.49 11.90 -10.38
N GLN A 146 -2.98 12.73 -11.31
CA GLN A 146 -2.41 14.04 -11.58
C GLN A 146 -2.68 15.02 -10.44
N GLU A 147 -3.88 14.99 -9.86
CA GLU A 147 -4.25 15.74 -8.65
C GLU A 147 -3.30 15.39 -7.49
N ILE A 148 -3.05 14.09 -7.27
CA ILE A 148 -2.11 13.59 -6.25
C ILE A 148 -0.66 14.03 -6.52
N GLN A 149 -0.21 14.06 -7.79
CA GLN A 149 1.12 14.58 -8.15
C GLN A 149 1.28 16.08 -7.88
N SER A 150 0.22 16.88 -8.08
CA SER A 150 0.25 18.31 -7.72
C SER A 150 0.07 18.58 -6.21
N ASP A 151 -0.52 17.64 -5.46
CA ASP A 151 -0.76 17.75 -4.00
C ASP A 151 0.46 17.36 -3.13
N GLU A 152 1.58 16.96 -3.74
CA GLU A 152 2.87 16.82 -3.04
C GLU A 152 3.30 18.15 -2.36
N PHE A 153 2.70 19.27 -2.78
CA PHE A 153 2.89 20.60 -2.20
C PHE A 153 2.16 20.86 -0.86
N ASN A 154 1.41 19.88 -0.31
CA ASN A 154 0.72 20.02 0.98
C ASN A 154 1.28 19.07 2.06
N ALA A 155 2.60 19.08 2.23
CA ALA A 155 3.33 18.26 3.21
C ALA A 155 2.78 18.35 4.65
N ALA A 156 2.15 19.47 5.03
CA ALA A 156 1.53 19.65 6.34
C ALA A 156 0.27 18.78 6.55
N ALA A 157 -0.61 18.68 5.55
CA ALA A 157 -1.83 17.86 5.63
C ALA A 157 -1.50 16.36 5.66
N ASN A 158 -0.51 15.93 4.86
CA ASN A 158 0.00 14.57 4.88
C ASN A 158 0.67 14.22 6.21
N HIS A 159 1.43 15.14 6.81
CA HIS A 159 2.02 14.91 8.13
C HIS A 159 0.94 14.76 9.22
N GLN A 160 -0.15 15.52 9.15
CA GLN A 160 -1.29 15.39 10.05
C GLN A 160 -2.00 14.04 9.90
N LEU A 161 -2.21 13.56 8.66
CA LEU A 161 -2.77 12.23 8.42
C LEU A 161 -1.85 11.11 8.91
N LEU A 162 -0.54 11.22 8.65
CA LEU A 162 0.44 10.24 9.14
C LEU A 162 0.51 10.22 10.66
N TYR A 163 0.44 11.38 11.32
CA TYR A 163 0.35 11.46 12.77
C TYR A 163 -0.92 10.77 13.28
N LYS A 164 -2.07 11.04 12.65
CA LYS A 164 -3.35 10.43 13.01
C LYS A 164 -3.33 8.90 12.82
N LEU A 165 -2.85 8.40 11.69
CA LEU A 165 -2.70 6.97 11.42
C LEU A 165 -1.75 6.29 12.40
N ARG A 166 -0.62 6.93 12.71
CA ARG A 166 0.32 6.43 13.72
C ARG A 166 -0.34 6.35 15.09
N GLU A 167 -1.19 7.31 15.42
CA GLU A 167 -1.89 7.37 16.69
C GLU A 167 -2.98 6.29 16.81
N GLU A 168 -3.76 6.07 15.75
CA GLU A 168 -4.73 4.98 15.65
C GLU A 168 -4.05 3.61 15.75
N THR A 169 -2.91 3.44 15.07
CA THR A 169 -2.14 2.19 15.09
C THR A 169 -1.60 1.88 16.49
N LYS A 170 -1.14 2.90 17.23
CA LYS A 170 -0.74 2.75 18.64
C LYS A 170 -1.91 2.34 19.52
N ASP A 171 -3.10 2.90 19.32
CA ASP A 171 -4.26 2.56 20.13
C ASP A 171 -4.76 1.13 19.85
N LEU A 172 -4.72 0.70 18.59
CA LEU A 172 -5.02 -0.68 18.18
C LEU A 172 -4.01 -1.66 18.77
N ALA A 173 -2.71 -1.38 18.61
CA ALA A 173 -1.65 -2.20 19.18
C ALA A 173 -1.76 -2.31 20.71
N ALA A 174 -2.07 -1.19 21.39
CA ALA A 174 -2.28 -1.18 22.83
C ALA A 174 -3.49 -2.03 23.25
N THR A 175 -4.57 -1.97 22.47
CA THR A 175 -5.80 -2.74 22.72
C THR A 175 -5.56 -4.24 22.54
N LEU A 176 -4.88 -4.64 21.45
CA LEU A 176 -4.53 -6.04 21.20
C LEU A 176 -3.56 -6.57 22.25
N ALA A 177 -2.50 -5.83 22.57
CA ALA A 177 -1.54 -6.23 23.61
C ALA A 177 -2.20 -6.37 24.99
N ALA A 178 -3.16 -5.48 25.31
CA ALA A 178 -3.93 -5.59 26.55
C ALA A 178 -4.80 -6.85 26.58
N GLN A 179 -5.44 -7.21 25.47
CA GLN A 179 -6.23 -8.45 25.37
C GLN A 179 -5.35 -9.69 25.50
N ILE A 180 -4.20 -9.71 24.83
CA ILE A 180 -3.23 -10.82 24.91
C ILE A 180 -2.71 -10.97 26.34
N ALA A 181 -2.31 -9.87 26.99
CA ALA A 181 -1.84 -9.90 28.37
C ALA A 181 -2.91 -10.42 29.35
N LEU A 182 -4.18 -10.04 29.14
CA LEU A 182 -5.28 -10.57 29.94
C LEU A 182 -5.55 -12.05 29.68
N GLN A 183 -5.40 -12.51 28.43
CA GLN A 183 -5.59 -13.91 28.06
C GLN A 183 -4.45 -14.80 28.57
N GLU A 184 -3.22 -14.30 28.57
CA GLU A 184 -2.01 -14.99 29.07
C GLU A 184 -1.89 -14.94 30.61
N GLY A 185 -2.60 -14.03 31.27
CA GLY A 185 -2.60 -13.87 32.72
C GLY A 185 -1.37 -13.13 33.27
N GLU A 186 -1.22 -13.13 34.60
CA GLU A 186 -0.20 -12.32 35.30
C GLU A 186 1.25 -12.71 34.95
N SER A 187 1.47 -13.93 34.43
CA SER A 187 2.78 -14.42 33.98
C SER A 187 3.16 -14.01 32.55
N SER A 188 2.33 -13.23 31.86
CA SER A 188 2.64 -12.76 30.51
C SER A 188 3.92 -11.90 30.50
N PRO A 189 4.86 -12.13 29.57
CA PRO A 189 6.00 -11.23 29.34
C PRO A 189 5.57 -9.79 29.10
N ILE A 190 4.39 -9.58 28.51
CA ILE A 190 3.83 -8.24 28.27
C ILE A 190 3.54 -7.55 29.61
N SER A 191 3.00 -8.26 30.60
CA SER A 191 2.70 -7.71 31.93
C SER A 191 3.96 -7.27 32.67
N ILE A 192 5.03 -8.07 32.58
CA ILE A 192 6.33 -7.75 33.20
C ILE A 192 6.97 -6.53 32.52
N LEU A 193 6.94 -6.47 31.19
CA LEU A 193 7.51 -5.36 30.43
C LEU A 193 6.77 -4.04 30.68
N ILE A 194 5.44 -4.08 30.80
CA ILE A 194 4.68 -2.87 31.11
C ILE A 194 4.95 -2.37 32.53
N GLU A 195 5.11 -3.23 33.55
CA GLU A 195 5.43 -2.77 34.91
C GLU A 195 6.79 -2.07 35.02
N ASN A 196 7.79 -2.53 34.26
CA ASN A 196 9.13 -1.96 34.28
C ASN A 196 9.25 -0.60 33.57
N SER A 197 8.23 -0.19 32.81
CA SER A 197 8.27 1.05 32.01
C SER A 197 7.83 2.29 32.82
N LYS A 198 8.75 3.26 32.99
CA LYS A 198 8.51 4.50 33.76
C LYS A 198 7.81 5.64 32.99
N SER A 199 7.71 5.54 31.66
CA SER A 199 7.21 6.65 30.82
C SER A 199 5.67 6.74 30.78
N LYS A 200 5.11 7.91 31.10
CA LYS A 200 3.66 8.18 31.14
C LYS A 200 3.00 8.27 29.76
N ASN A 201 3.77 8.58 28.71
CA ASN A 201 3.25 8.80 27.36
C ASN A 201 3.58 7.68 26.37
N ASP A 202 4.20 6.60 26.86
CA ASP A 202 4.61 5.47 26.04
C ASP A 202 3.47 4.44 25.85
N LEU A 203 3.64 3.54 24.88
CA LEU A 203 2.68 2.49 24.55
C LEU A 203 2.34 1.62 25.77
N ALA A 204 3.33 1.32 26.61
CA ALA A 204 3.13 0.55 27.83
C ALA A 204 2.13 1.20 28.82
N SER A 205 2.14 2.54 28.94
CA SER A 205 1.15 3.27 29.74
C SER A 205 -0.26 3.12 29.18
N ARG A 206 -0.40 3.13 27.85
CA ARG A 206 -1.70 2.90 27.18
C ARG A 206 -2.19 1.49 27.39
N ILE A 207 -1.30 0.50 27.28
CA ILE A 207 -1.62 -0.91 27.54
C ILE A 207 -2.12 -1.07 28.98
N ARG A 208 -1.41 -0.55 29.99
CA ARG A 208 -1.87 -0.57 31.39
C ARG A 208 -3.25 0.06 31.57
N LYS A 209 -3.49 1.23 30.95
CA LYS A 209 -4.80 1.91 31.01
C LYS A 209 -5.91 1.09 30.34
N LYS A 210 -5.64 0.41 29.23
CA LYS A 210 -6.60 -0.46 28.55
C LYS A 210 -6.89 -1.72 29.38
N ILE A 211 -5.86 -2.36 29.95
CA ILE A 211 -6.01 -3.52 30.86
C ILE A 211 -6.90 -3.17 32.06
N THR A 212 -6.65 -2.05 32.74
CA THR A 212 -7.46 -1.63 33.90
C THR A 212 -8.90 -1.29 33.50
N CYS A 213 -9.10 -0.66 32.35
CA CYS A 213 -10.42 -0.38 31.80
C CYS A 213 -11.21 -1.66 31.48
N ILE A 214 -10.56 -2.64 30.84
CA ILE A 214 -11.17 -3.93 30.49
C ILE A 214 -11.52 -4.72 31.76
N LYS A 215 -10.60 -4.79 32.75
CA LYS A 215 -10.83 -5.44 34.04
C LYS A 215 -11.97 -4.80 34.83
N LYS A 216 -12.10 -3.46 34.78
CA LYS A 216 -13.23 -2.73 35.38
C LYS A 216 -14.56 -3.02 34.67
N LYS A 217 -14.55 -3.19 33.34
CA LYS A 217 -15.73 -3.52 32.55
C LYS A 217 -16.19 -4.97 32.71
N SER A 218 -15.29 -5.87 33.11
CA SER A 218 -15.60 -7.29 33.35
C SER A 218 -16.00 -7.60 34.81
N LEU A 219 -16.01 -6.62 35.70
CA LEU A 219 -16.48 -6.78 37.08
C LEU A 219 -17.90 -6.20 37.17
N PRO A 220 -18.94 -7.00 37.51
CA PRO A 220 -20.31 -6.54 37.64
C PRO A 220 -20.50 -5.53 38.77
#